data_AF-A0A1I6K1T1-F1
#
_entry.id   AF-A0A1I6K1T1-F1
#
_cell.length_a   1.000
_cell.length_b   1.000
_cell.length_c   1.000
_cell.angle_alpha   90.00
_cell.angle_beta   90.00
_cell.angle_gamma   90.00
#
_symmetry.space_group_name_H-M   'P 1'
#
loop_
_entity.id
_entity.type
_entity.pdbx_description
1 polymer ?
#
loop_
_entity_poly.entity_id
_entity_poly.type
_entity_poly.pdbx_seq_one_letter_code
_entity_poly.pdbx_strand_id
1 'polypeptide(L)'
;MDFLKRLGFFLVGLSIGIVFLTFFLKKKSQETGVYFCYLPDCRTLKDIRSKAMYYSDEAKQKLQEFQLDSIGVTYILTEGDVDFGKSDTKSVPCKTYIVESEYKERDYRFTVKNCREKATIQKVELQ
;
A
#
# COMPACT_ATOMS: atom_id res chain seq x y z
N MET A 1 43.67 -18.05 8.09
CA MET A 1 42.88 -16.83 8.37
C MET A 1 41.47 -17.27 8.69
N ASP A 2 41.03 -17.07 9.92
CA ASP A 2 39.78 -17.64 10.44
C ASP A 2 38.57 -16.86 9.89
N PHE A 3 37.85 -17.46 8.95
CA PHE A 3 36.71 -16.85 8.26
C PHE A 3 35.63 -16.36 9.23
N LEU A 4 35.38 -17.13 10.30
CA LEU A 4 34.39 -16.82 11.31
C LEU A 4 34.69 -15.51 12.03
N LYS A 5 35.97 -15.24 12.33
CA LYS A 5 36.38 -13.98 12.96
C LYS A 5 36.14 -12.79 12.04
N ARG A 6 36.44 -12.93 10.74
CA ARG A 6 36.20 -11.85 9.75
C ARG A 6 34.71 -11.59 9.55
N LEU A 7 33.90 -12.64 9.48
CA LEU A 7 32.45 -12.53 9.39
C LEU A 7 31.88 -11.86 10.64
N GLY A 8 32.34 -12.23 11.83
CA GLY A 8 31.94 -11.62 13.09
C GLY A 8 32.19 -10.11 13.11
N PHE A 9 33.42 -9.67 12.78
CA PHE A 9 33.74 -8.24 12.72
C PHE A 9 32.91 -7.48 11.67
N PHE A 10 32.66 -8.08 10.51
CA PHE A 10 31.80 -7.49 9.48
C PHE A 10 30.36 -7.33 9.96
N LEU A 11 29.79 -8.36 10.59
CA LEU A 11 28.41 -8.32 11.10
C LEU A 11 28.26 -7.27 12.20
N VAL A 12 29.23 -7.11 13.10
CA VAL A 12 29.19 -6.04 14.11
C VAL A 12 29.15 -4.65 13.45
N GLY A 13 30.02 -4.39 12.48
CA GLY A 13 30.01 -3.12 11.75
C GLY A 13 28.70 -2.90 10.98
N LEU A 14 28.18 -3.94 10.33
CA LEU A 14 26.90 -3.91 9.61
C LEU A 14 25.74 -3.61 10.56
N SER A 15 25.68 -4.26 11.74
CA SER A 15 24.64 -4.03 12.74
C SER A 15 24.62 -2.57 13.22
N ILE A 16 25.80 -2.00 13.52
CA ILE A 16 25.92 -0.59 13.90
C ILE A 16 25.41 0.30 12.76
N GLY A 17 25.82 0.03 11.52
CA GLY A 17 25.36 0.75 10.33
C GLY A 17 23.84 0.70 10.14
N ILE A 18 23.21 -0.47 10.32
CA ILE A 18 21.76 -0.64 10.23
C ILE A 18 21.05 0.19 11.30
N VAL A 19 21.54 0.20 12.53
CA VAL A 19 20.95 1.02 13.61
C VAL A 19 20.97 2.50 13.21
N PHE A 20 22.12 3.06 12.80
CA PHE A 20 22.20 4.44 12.35
C PHE A 20 21.27 4.74 11.17
N LEU A 21 21.24 3.86 10.16
CA LEU A 21 20.39 4.01 8.99
C LEU A 21 18.91 4.05 9.35
N THR A 22 18.45 3.13 10.22
CA THR A 22 17.04 3.07 10.62
C THR A 22 16.59 4.33 11.36
N PHE A 23 17.41 4.90 12.24
CA PHE A 23 17.12 6.18 12.90
C PHE A 23 16.98 7.33 11.88
N PHE A 24 17.90 7.40 10.91
CA PHE A 24 17.85 8.43 9.87
C PHE A 24 16.60 8.31 8.99
N LEU A 25 16.31 7.10 8.50
CA LEU A 25 15.15 6.85 7.64
C LEU A 25 13.83 7.09 8.39
N LYS A 26 13.75 6.70 9.66
CA LYS A 26 12.56 6.91 10.50
C LYS A 26 12.28 8.40 10.71
N LYS A 27 13.29 9.19 11.08
CA LYS A 27 13.15 10.66 11.20
C LYS A 27 12.70 11.28 9.89
N LYS A 28 13.33 10.92 8.78
CA LYS A 28 12.95 11.44 7.46
C LYS A 28 11.50 11.12 7.10
N SER A 29 11.06 9.88 7.34
CA SER A 29 9.67 9.49 7.08
C SER A 29 8.67 10.28 7.93
N GLN A 30 8.96 10.46 9.22
CA GLN A 30 8.09 11.22 10.14
C GLN A 30 8.08 12.73 9.87
N GLU A 31 9.23 13.32 9.54
CA GLU A 31 9.37 14.77 9.34
C GLU A 31 8.90 15.23 7.95
N THR A 32 9.12 14.41 6.91
CA THR A 32 8.84 14.80 5.51
C THR A 32 7.65 14.05 4.90
N GLY A 33 7.06 13.09 5.61
CA GLY A 33 5.99 12.23 5.08
C GLY A 33 6.47 11.29 3.95
N VAL A 34 7.77 11.11 3.78
CA VAL A 34 8.31 10.23 2.74
C VAL A 34 8.08 8.77 3.11
N TYR A 35 7.31 8.07 2.28
CA TYR A 35 7.10 6.62 2.36
C TYR A 35 8.03 5.88 1.40
N PHE A 36 8.84 4.99 1.95
CA PHE A 36 9.75 4.11 1.23
C PHE A 36 9.04 2.81 0.81
N CYS A 37 8.19 2.88 -0.21
CA CYS A 37 7.45 1.73 -0.74
C CYS A 37 8.30 0.86 -1.66
N TYR A 38 9.11 -0.01 -1.07
CA TYR A 38 9.90 -1.00 -1.81
C TYR A 38 9.11 -2.24 -2.20
N LEU A 39 8.13 -2.64 -1.38
CA LEU A 39 7.31 -3.83 -1.61
C LEU A 39 6.17 -3.58 -2.60
N PRO A 40 5.70 -4.62 -3.32
CA PRO A 40 4.66 -4.51 -4.34
C PRO A 40 3.36 -3.85 -3.86
N ASP A 41 2.85 -4.20 -2.67
CA ASP A 41 1.57 -3.66 -2.17
C ASP A 41 1.67 -2.17 -1.90
N CYS A 42 2.64 -1.78 -1.07
CA CYS A 42 2.90 -0.36 -0.77
C CYS A 42 3.10 0.46 -2.05
N ARG A 43 3.82 -0.08 -3.04
CA ARG A 43 4.05 0.62 -4.31
C ARG A 43 2.76 0.82 -5.08
N THR A 44 1.94 -0.23 -5.19
CA THR A 44 0.65 -0.19 -5.90
C THR A 44 -0.33 0.76 -5.22
N LEU A 45 -0.47 0.63 -3.90
CA LEU A 45 -1.35 1.48 -3.09
C LEU A 45 -0.92 2.95 -3.09
N LYS A 46 0.39 3.23 -3.00
CA LYS A 46 0.92 4.59 -3.13
C LYS A 46 0.66 5.17 -4.52
N ASP A 47 0.83 4.38 -5.58
CA ASP A 47 0.53 4.81 -6.95
C ASP A 47 -0.96 5.15 -7.12
N ILE A 48 -1.87 4.32 -6.61
CA ILE A 48 -3.31 4.59 -6.58
C ILE A 48 -3.62 5.90 -5.85
N ARG A 49 -3.10 6.07 -4.63
CA ARG A 49 -3.35 7.27 -3.78
C ARG A 49 -2.71 8.54 -4.32
N SER A 50 -1.71 8.44 -5.19
CA SER A 50 -1.05 9.60 -5.79
C SER A 50 -1.84 10.28 -6.90
N LYS A 51 -2.98 9.70 -7.31
CA LYS A 51 -3.79 10.13 -8.45
C LYS A 51 -5.11 10.72 -8.01
N ALA A 52 -5.78 11.44 -8.91
CA ALA A 52 -7.14 11.90 -8.68
C ALA A 52 -8.08 10.69 -8.48
N MET A 53 -8.77 10.67 -7.34
CA MET A 53 -9.63 9.55 -6.93
C MET A 53 -11.08 9.79 -7.36
N TYR A 54 -11.64 8.81 -8.08
CA TYR A 54 -13.03 8.79 -8.52
C TYR A 54 -13.76 7.57 -7.98
N TYR A 55 -15.09 7.63 -7.99
CA TYR A 55 -15.96 6.56 -7.51
C TYR A 55 -17.05 6.29 -8.55
N SER A 56 -17.28 5.03 -8.90
CA SER A 56 -18.46 4.63 -9.64
C SER A 56 -19.72 4.89 -8.80
N ASP A 57 -20.88 4.97 -9.45
CA ASP A 57 -22.14 5.18 -8.70
C ASP A 57 -22.48 3.98 -7.81
N GLU A 58 -22.15 2.76 -8.26
CA GLU A 58 -22.22 1.53 -7.46
C GLU A 58 -21.34 1.63 -6.20
N ALA A 59 -20.09 2.06 -6.34
CA ALA A 59 -19.18 2.22 -5.21
C ALA A 59 -19.67 3.30 -4.24
N LYS A 60 -20.16 4.44 -4.73
CA LYS A 60 -20.73 5.50 -3.88
C LYS A 60 -21.89 4.97 -3.03
N GLN A 61 -22.80 4.21 -3.65
CA GLN A 61 -23.93 3.62 -2.93
C GLN A 61 -23.46 2.65 -1.84
N LYS A 62 -22.50 1.77 -2.15
CA LYS A 62 -21.95 0.82 -1.17
C LYS A 62 -21.18 1.48 -0.05
N LEU A 63 -20.41 2.53 -0.33
CA LEU A 63 -19.73 3.32 0.71
C LEU A 63 -20.74 3.94 1.68
N GLN A 64 -21.86 4.47 1.18
CA GLN A 64 -22.92 5.00 2.03
C GLN A 64 -23.62 3.91 2.84
N GLU A 65 -23.95 2.77 2.22
CA GLU A 65 -24.56 1.61 2.87
C GLU A 65 -23.70 1.08 4.02
N PHE A 66 -22.39 1.00 3.81
CA PHE A 66 -21.43 0.52 4.81
C PHE A 66 -20.97 1.60 5.79
N GLN A 67 -21.48 2.84 5.66
CA GLN A 67 -21.06 4.00 6.45
C GLN A 67 -19.53 4.19 6.43
N LEU A 68 -18.92 3.90 5.28
CA LEU A 68 -17.48 3.98 5.08
C LEU A 68 -17.13 5.35 4.52
N ASP A 69 -16.53 6.18 5.37
CA ASP A 69 -16.13 7.55 5.04
C ASP A 69 -14.77 7.63 4.35
N SER A 70 -14.31 8.85 4.08
CA SER A 70 -13.02 9.11 3.44
C SER A 70 -11.82 8.62 4.28
N ILE A 71 -11.95 8.56 5.61
CA ILE A 71 -10.91 8.05 6.50
C ILE A 71 -10.78 6.55 6.31
N GLY A 72 -11.92 5.83 6.28
CA GLY A 72 -11.94 4.39 6.01
C GLY A 72 -11.38 4.04 4.63
N VAL A 73 -11.78 4.76 3.58
CA VAL A 73 -11.22 4.58 2.23
C VAL A 73 -9.71 4.82 2.21
N THR A 74 -9.24 5.88 2.88
CA THR A 74 -7.81 6.20 2.95
C THR A 74 -7.03 5.13 3.70
N TYR A 75 -7.59 4.60 4.79
CA TYR A 75 -6.99 3.52 5.57
C TYR A 75 -6.84 2.26 4.71
N ILE A 76 -7.91 1.81 4.06
CA ILE A 76 -7.91 0.61 3.20
C ILE A 76 -6.90 0.76 2.07
N LEU A 77 -6.82 1.94 1.44
CA LEU A 77 -5.85 2.20 0.37
C LEU A 77 -4.42 2.51 0.87
N THR A 78 -4.18 2.51 2.18
CA THR A 78 -2.85 2.72 2.77
C THR A 78 -2.30 1.43 3.38
N GLU A 79 -3.14 0.71 4.12
CA GLU A 79 -2.77 -0.48 4.92
C GLU A 79 -3.29 -1.80 4.33
N GLY A 80 -4.02 -1.75 3.21
CA GLY A 80 -4.56 -2.95 2.56
C GLY A 80 -3.50 -3.84 1.91
N ASP A 81 -3.90 -5.06 1.60
CA ASP A 81 -3.15 -6.02 0.80
C ASP A 81 -3.70 -6.04 -0.64
N VAL A 82 -2.82 -6.20 -1.63
CA VAL A 82 -3.22 -6.28 -3.03
C VAL A 82 -3.19 -7.73 -3.49
N ASP A 83 -4.37 -8.29 -3.76
CA ASP A 83 -4.46 -9.63 -4.35
C ASP A 83 -4.07 -9.55 -5.84
N PHE A 84 -2.77 -9.67 -6.13
CA PHE A 84 -2.26 -9.66 -7.50
C PHE A 84 -2.74 -10.86 -8.33
N GLY A 85 -3.17 -11.95 -7.69
CA GLY A 85 -3.70 -13.14 -8.37
C GLY A 85 -5.09 -12.90 -8.95
N LYS A 86 -5.93 -12.15 -8.24
CA LYS A 86 -7.25 -11.71 -8.72
C LYS A 86 -7.22 -10.39 -9.50
N SER A 87 -6.11 -9.67 -9.48
CA SER A 87 -5.93 -8.38 -10.16
C SER A 87 -5.55 -8.54 -11.64
N ASP A 88 -6.06 -7.62 -12.47
CA ASP A 88 -5.57 -7.46 -13.84
C ASP A 88 -4.44 -6.42 -13.88
N THR A 89 -3.21 -6.91 -13.84
CA THR A 89 -2.00 -6.09 -13.80
C THR A 89 -1.42 -5.78 -15.19
N LYS A 90 -2.00 -6.35 -16.26
CA LYS A 90 -1.45 -6.31 -17.62
C LYS A 90 -2.25 -5.42 -18.57
N SER A 91 -3.52 -5.16 -18.27
CA SER A 91 -4.37 -4.31 -19.10
C SER A 91 -3.80 -2.90 -19.30
N VAL A 92 -3.97 -2.40 -20.53
CA VAL A 92 -3.55 -1.08 -21.00
C VAL A 92 -4.80 -0.40 -21.58
N PRO A 93 -5.10 0.88 -21.26
CA PRO A 93 -4.26 1.86 -20.55
C PRO A 93 -4.37 1.83 -19.03
N CYS A 94 -5.25 1.00 -18.47
CA CYS A 94 -5.52 0.96 -17.04
C CYS A 94 -5.44 -0.47 -16.53
N LYS A 95 -4.89 -0.61 -15.34
CA LYS A 95 -4.85 -1.86 -14.57
C LYS A 95 -6.00 -1.89 -13.58
N THR A 96 -6.40 -3.07 -13.14
CA THR A 96 -7.45 -3.23 -12.13
C THR A 96 -6.89 -4.04 -10.98
N TYR A 97 -6.95 -3.47 -9.77
CA TYR A 97 -6.40 -4.05 -8.57
C TYR A 97 -7.51 -4.43 -7.60
N ILE A 98 -7.39 -5.61 -6.99
CA ILE A 98 -8.22 -6.06 -5.88
C ILE A 98 -7.46 -5.75 -4.60
N VAL A 99 -8.01 -4.88 -3.77
CA VAL A 99 -7.42 -4.47 -2.48
C VAL A 99 -8.30 -5.01 -1.37
N GLU A 100 -7.72 -5.78 -0.46
CA GLU A 100 -8.40 -6.38 0.68
C GLU A 100 -7.84 -5.77 1.98
N SER A 101 -8.69 -5.44 2.94
CA SER A 101 -8.25 -4.86 4.21
C SER A 101 -9.32 -5.04 5.29
N GLU A 102 -8.88 -5.39 6.49
CA GLU A 102 -9.72 -5.36 7.68
C GLU A 102 -9.78 -3.92 8.22
N TYR A 103 -11.00 -3.37 8.34
CA TYR A 103 -11.23 -2.06 8.94
C TYR A 103 -12.46 -2.10 9.84
N LYS A 104 -12.30 -1.70 11.11
CA LYS A 104 -13.39 -1.76 12.13
C LYS A 104 -14.07 -3.13 12.20
N GLU A 105 -13.28 -4.20 12.32
CA GLU A 105 -13.74 -5.60 12.45
C GLU A 105 -14.55 -6.11 11.26
N ARG A 106 -14.36 -5.51 10.07
CA ARG A 106 -14.99 -5.93 8.82
C ARG A 106 -13.94 -6.02 7.73
N ASP A 107 -14.01 -7.11 6.97
CA ASP A 107 -13.15 -7.34 5.81
C ASP A 107 -13.75 -6.69 4.59
N TYR A 108 -13.07 -5.67 4.06
CA TYR A 108 -13.47 -4.96 2.86
C TYR A 108 -12.66 -5.42 1.66
N ARG A 109 -13.32 -5.56 0.52
CA ARG A 109 -12.70 -5.76 -0.79
C ARG A 109 -13.03 -4.61 -1.72
N PHE A 110 -12.00 -3.94 -2.23
CA PHE A 110 -12.12 -2.84 -3.17
C PHE A 110 -11.62 -3.30 -4.54
N THR A 111 -12.43 -3.06 -5.59
CA THR A 111 -11.97 -3.16 -6.97
C THR A 111 -11.57 -1.77 -7.46
N VAL A 112 -10.28 -1.55 -7.71
CA VAL A 112 -9.74 -0.24 -8.07
C VAL A 112 -9.17 -0.27 -9.48
N LYS A 113 -9.78 0.49 -10.39
CA LYS A 113 -9.23 0.75 -11.72
C LYS A 113 -8.20 1.87 -11.65
N ASN A 114 -6.95 1.55 -11.92
CA ASN A 114 -5.80 2.43 -11.81
C ASN A 114 -5.25 2.79 -13.20
N CYS A 115 -5.48 4.02 -13.65
CA CYS A 115 -4.98 4.56 -14.91
C CYS A 115 -3.78 5.48 -14.68
N ARG A 116 -3.25 6.13 -15.72
CA ARG A 116 -2.07 6.99 -15.61
C ARG A 116 -2.27 8.20 -14.68
N GLU A 117 -3.40 8.91 -14.81
CA GLU A 117 -3.66 10.18 -14.11
C GLU A 117 -4.81 10.12 -13.11
N LYS A 118 -5.62 9.06 -13.17
CA LYS A 118 -6.77 8.86 -12.30
C LYS A 118 -6.84 7.43 -11.80
N ALA A 119 -7.37 7.26 -10.60
CA ALA A 119 -7.79 5.98 -10.08
C ALA A 119 -9.30 6.03 -9.82
N THR A 120 -9.99 4.91 -9.95
CA THR A 120 -11.44 4.82 -9.78
C THR A 120 -11.78 3.58 -8.96
N ILE A 121 -12.40 3.77 -7.80
CA ILE A 121 -12.99 2.67 -7.05
C ILE A 121 -14.27 2.29 -7.80
N GLN A 122 -14.26 1.09 -8.39
CA GLN A 122 -15.36 0.57 -9.20
C GLN A 122 -16.37 -0.20 -8.35
N LYS A 123 -15.90 -0.95 -7.36
CA LYS A 123 -16.75 -1.78 -6.48
C LYS A 123 -16.19 -1.80 -5.06
N VAL A 124 -17.10 -1.89 -4.10
CA VAL A 124 -16.83 -2.04 -2.67
C VAL A 124 -17.71 -3.16 -2.15
N GLU A 125 -17.08 -4.20 -1.60
CA GLU A 125 -17.73 -5.41 -1.14
C GLU A 125 -17.24 -5.74 0.28
N LEU A 126 -18.03 -6.49 1.04
CA LEU A 126 -17.58 -7.18 2.25
C LEU A 126 -17.16 -8.60 1.85
N GLN A 127 -16.12 -9.12 2.49
CA GLN A 127 -15.67 -10.49 2.30
C GLN A 127 -16.52 -11.49 3.08
#